data_AF-A0A1W6WQ35-F1
#
_entry.id   AF-A0A1W6WQ35-F1
#
_cell.length_a   1.000
_cell.length_b   1.000
_cell.length_c   1.000
_cell.angle_alpha   90.00
_cell.angle_beta   90.00
_cell.angle_gamma   90.00
#
_symmetry.space_group_name_H-M   'P 1'
#
loop_
_entity.id
_entity.type
_entity.pdbx_description
1 polymer ?
#
loop_
_entity_poly.entity_id
_entity_poly.type
_entity_poly.pdbx_seq_one_letter_code
_entity_poly.pdbx_strand_id
1 'polypeptide(L)' 'MKEKFFERRKLKVIEVCVTVNYKDRNYQTNVIVNKDTIWTKIEQLAEEQVKKQWGF' A
#
# COMPACT_ATOMS: atom_id res chain seq x y z
N MET A 1 21.95 12.30 -19.74
CA MET A 1 20.76 13.09 -19.34
C MET A 1 19.65 12.23 -18.70
N LYS A 2 19.41 10.98 -19.15
CA LYS A 2 18.44 10.05 -18.54
C LYS A 2 18.76 9.66 -17.09
N GLU A 3 20.03 9.45 -16.78
CA GLU A 3 20.49 9.00 -15.44
C GLU A 3 20.20 10.02 -14.33
N LYS A 4 20.43 11.31 -14.59
CA LYS A 4 20.10 12.40 -13.65
C LYS A 4 18.60 12.57 -13.40
N PHE A 5 17.76 12.10 -14.33
CA PHE A 5 16.30 12.11 -14.19
C PHE A 5 15.79 10.94 -13.32
N PHE A 6 16.50 9.81 -13.36
CA PHE A 6 16.22 8.63 -12.55
C PHE A 6 16.63 8.84 -11.08
N GLU A 7 17.80 9.42 -10.82
CA GLU A 7 18.27 9.82 -9.48
C GLU A 7 17.30 10.76 -8.74
N ARG A 8 16.65 11.69 -9.48
CA ARG A 8 15.63 12.60 -8.91
C ARG A 8 14.33 11.92 -8.51
N ARG A 9 14.06 10.71 -9.00
CA ARG A 9 12.88 9.90 -8.68
C ARG A 9 13.24 8.72 -7.79
N LYS A 10 14.09 8.94 -6.78
CA LYS A 10 14.26 7.98 -5.68
C LYS A 10 12.92 7.84 -4.96
N LEU A 11 12.17 6.81 -5.33
CA LEU A 11 10.87 6.49 -4.75
C LEU A 11 11.06 6.30 -3.25
N LYS A 12 10.51 7.23 -2.45
CA LYS A 12 10.54 7.14 -0.99
C LYS A 12 9.51 6.11 -0.58
N VAL A 13 9.95 4.98 -0.08
CA VAL A 13 9.09 3.92 0.45
C VAL A 13 8.66 4.31 1.87
N ILE A 14 7.37 4.12 2.16
CA ILE A 14 6.75 4.33 3.47
C ILE A 14 5.91 3.12 3.83
N GLU A 15 5.71 2.92 5.13
CA GLU A 15 4.73 1.97 5.66
C GLU A 15 3.48 2.74 6.09
N VAL A 16 2.31 2.22 5.74
CA VAL A 16 1.02 2.81 6.08
C VAL A 16 0.16 1.76 6.78
N CYS A 17 -0.24 2.04 8.02
CA CYS A 17 -1.22 1.25 8.75
C CYS A 17 -2.63 1.61 8.27
N VAL A 18 -3.41 0.63 7.82
CA VAL A 18 -4.77 0.80 7.30
C VAL A 18 -5.73 -0.09 8.06
N THR A 19 -6.89 0.46 8.41
CA THR A 19 -8.02 -0.34 8.91
C THR A 19 -8.94 -0.67 7.74
N VAL A 20 -9.11 -1.97 7.46
CA VAL A 20 -9.99 -2.50 6.41
C VAL A 20 -11.21 -3.13 7.08
N ASN A 21 -12.40 -2.71 6.67
CA ASN A 21 -13.63 -3.41 7.03
C ASN A 21 -13.86 -4.57 6.04
N TYR A 22 -13.89 -5.81 6.54
CA TYR A 22 -14.13 -7.00 5.74
C TYR A 22 -14.94 -8.01 6.55
N LYS A 23 -16.00 -8.62 5.98
CA LYS A 23 -16.87 -9.58 6.69
C LYS A 23 -17.34 -9.08 8.07
N ASP A 24 -17.82 -7.84 8.11
CA ASP A 24 -18.34 -7.18 9.32
C ASP A 24 -17.31 -7.04 10.47
N ARG A 25 -16.02 -7.14 10.17
CA ARG A 25 -14.92 -6.99 11.12
C ARG A 25 -13.89 -6.00 10.59
N ASN A 26 -13.25 -5.28 11.52
CA ASN A 26 -12.16 -4.38 11.20
C ASN A 26 -10.82 -5.10 11.36
N TYR A 27 -10.00 -5.10 10.31
CA TYR A 27 -8.65 -5.64 10.32
C TYR A 27 -7.67 -4.50 10.15
N GLN A 28 -6.61 -4.51 10.94
CA GLN A 28 -5.49 -3.61 10.74
C GLN A 28 -4.42 -4.36 9.94
N THR A 29 -3.97 -3.74 8.85
CA THR A 29 -2.87 -4.27 8.03
C THR A 29 -1.93 -3.15 7.62
N ASN A 30 -0.68 -3.50 7.36
CA ASN A 30 0.34 -2.56 6.96
C ASN A 30 0.68 -2.78 5.48
N VAL A 31 0.67 -1.68 4.71
CA VAL A 31 1.08 -1.71 3.31
C VAL A 31 2.35 -0.89 3.13
N ILE A 32 3.30 -1.47 2.40
CA ILE A 32 4.55 -0.82 2.04
C ILE A 32 4.36 -0.24 0.65
N VAL A 33 4.41 1.09 0.52
CA VAL A 33 4.11 1.81 -0.72
C VAL A 33 5.08 2.96 -0.93
N ASN A 34 5.13 3.50 -2.14
CA ASN A 34 5.81 4.78 -2.37
C ASN A 34 5.00 5.93 -1.76
N LYS A 35 5.68 6.98 -1.30
CA LYS A 35 5.05 8.17 -0.71
C LYS A 35 4.02 8.82 -1.63
N ASP A 36 4.23 8.73 -2.94
CA ASP A 36 3.34 9.33 -3.94
C ASP A 36 2.20 8.39 -4.36
N THR A 37 2.09 7.20 -3.76
CA THR A 37 0.99 6.27 -4.02
C THR A 37 -0.33 6.88 -3.55
N ILE A 38 -1.32 6.91 -4.45
CA ILE A 38 -2.66 7.41 -4.16
C ILE A 38 -3.41 6.50 -3.16
N TRP A 39 -4.25 7.11 -2.32
CA TRP A 39 -4.98 6.42 -1.27
C TRP A 39 -5.80 5.22 -1.75
N THR A 40 -6.50 5.35 -2.88
CA THR A 40 -7.30 4.24 -3.45
C THR A 40 -6.46 3.00 -3.76
N LYS A 41 -5.19 3.17 -4.15
CA LYS A 41 -4.28 2.04 -4.37
C LYS A 41 -3.80 1.44 -3.06
N ILE A 42 -3.60 2.26 -2.03
CA ILE A 42 -3.24 1.82 -0.66
C ILE A 42 -4.39 0.97 -0.10
N GLU A 43 -5.63 1.41 -0.24
CA GLU A 43 -6.83 0.67 0.20
C GLU A 43 -6.96 -0.68 -0.52
N GLN A 44 -6.80 -0.70 -1.85
CA GLN A 44 -6.82 -1.94 -2.63
C GLN A 44 -5.78 -2.95 -2.14
N LEU A 45 -4.53 -2.50 -1.93
CA LEU A 45 -3.46 -3.35 -1.44
C LEU A 45 -3.76 -3.88 -0.03
N ALA A 46 -4.33 -3.04 0.84
CA ALA A 46 -4.71 -3.43 2.19
C ALA A 46 -5.82 -4.49 2.16
N GLU A 47 -6.84 -4.31 1.33
CA GLU A 47 -7.94 -5.26 1.15
C GLU A 47 -7.45 -6.60 0.58
N GLU A 48 -6.59 -6.57 -0.45
CA GLU A 48 -5.96 -7.77 -1.01
C GLU A 48 -5.15 -8.55 0.04
N GLN A 49 -4.39 -7.85 0.88
CA GLN A 49 -3.64 -8.50 1.96
C GLN A 49 -4.56 -9.18 2.98
N VAL A 50 -5.64 -8.51 3.39
CA VAL A 50 -6.64 -9.11 4.29
C VAL A 50 -7.28 -10.33 3.62
N LYS A 51 -7.71 -10.23 2.37
CA LYS A 51 -8.30 -11.38 1.64
C LYS A 51 -7.34 -12.58 1.57
N LYS A 52 -6.05 -12.34 1.28
CA LYS A 52 -5.02 -13.39 1.26
C LYS A 52 -4.84 -14.07 2.62
N GLN A 53 -4.86 -13.32 3.72
CA GLN A 53 -4.81 -13.91 5.06
C GLN A 53 -5.99 -14.85 5.34
N TRP A 54 -7.13 -14.61 4.70
CA TRP A 54 -8.33 -15.44 4.77
C TRP A 54 -8.37 -16.58 3.73
N GLY A 55 -7.30 -16.77 2.96
CA GLY A 55 -7.19 -17.87 1.98
C GLY A 55 -7.84 -17.60 0.62
N PHE A 56 -7.96 -16.33 0.22
CA PHE A 56 -8.46 -15.90 -1.09
C PHE A 56 -7.35 -15.36 -2.00
#